data_AF-X1V0G8-F1
#
_entry.id   AF-X1V0G8-F1
#
_cell.length_a   1.000
_cell.length_b   1.000
_cell.length_c   1.000
_cell.angle_alpha   90.00
_cell.angle_beta   90.00
_cell.angle_gamma   90.00
#
_symmetry.space_group_name_H-M   'P 1'
#
loop_
_entity.id
_entity.type
_entity.pdbx_description
1 polymer ?
#
loop_
_entity_poly.entity_id
_entity_poly.type
_entity_poly.pdbx_seq_one_letter_code
_entity_poly.pdbx_strand_id
1 'polypeptide(L)'
;MSDFEYAFYTAIANNDSARELMEKEKLRELAIVLFEKVKANASIDWTIKESVKAKLKVIVKRTLRQYGYPPDMQKLATETVLKQAELIAEEITHRE
;
A
#
# COMPACT_ATOMS: atom_id res chain seq x y z
N MET A 1 15.51 1.74 -6.70
CA MET A 1 14.26 1.28 -6.07
C MET A 1 14.59 0.99 -4.62
N SER A 2 13.95 1.68 -3.70
CA SER A 2 14.08 1.39 -2.27
C SER A 2 13.46 0.02 -1.99
N ASP A 3 13.98 -0.74 -1.01
CA ASP A 3 13.46 -2.06 -0.61
C ASP A 3 11.94 -2.07 -0.38
N PHE A 4 11.41 -0.96 0.15
CA PHE A 4 9.98 -0.77 0.36
C PHE A 4 9.16 -0.70 -0.93
N GLU A 5 9.63 0.03 -1.96
CA GLU A 5 8.93 0.11 -3.24
C GLU A 5 8.81 -1.27 -3.89
N TYR A 6 9.86 -2.09 -3.76
CA TYR A 6 9.85 -3.46 -4.25
C TYR A 6 8.86 -4.32 -3.48
N ALA A 7 8.82 -4.21 -2.14
CA ALA A 7 7.85 -4.93 -1.31
C ALA A 7 6.39 -4.57 -1.66
N PHE A 8 6.11 -3.29 -1.92
CA PHE A 8 4.79 -2.84 -2.40
C PHE A 8 4.44 -3.37 -3.78
N TYR A 9 5.39 -3.31 -4.71
CA TYR A 9 5.19 -3.86 -6.04
C TYR A 9 4.90 -5.36 -5.98
N THR A 10 5.68 -6.14 -5.22
CA THR A 10 5.44 -7.57 -5.04
C THR A 10 4.10 -7.83 -4.36
N ALA A 11 3.72 -7.05 -3.34
CA ALA A 11 2.43 -7.19 -2.66
C ALA A 11 1.22 -7.00 -3.60
N ILE A 12 1.31 -6.07 -4.55
CA ILE A 12 0.21 -5.75 -5.48
C ILE A 12 0.26 -6.69 -6.69
N ALA A 13 1.45 -7.06 -7.16
CA ALA A 13 1.69 -7.92 -8.32
C ALA A 13 1.50 -9.42 -8.01
N ASN A 14 1.56 -9.83 -6.73
CA ASN A 14 1.22 -11.18 -6.26
C ASN A 14 -0.31 -11.41 -6.21
N ASN A 15 -1.08 -10.54 -6.87
CA ASN A 15 -2.51 -10.68 -7.05
C ASN A 15 -2.74 -10.98 -8.53
N ASP A 16 -2.88 -12.26 -8.88
CA ASP A 16 -2.89 -12.74 -10.27
C ASP A 16 -3.87 -11.95 -11.16
N SER A 17 -5.09 -11.70 -10.67
CA SER A 17 -6.08 -10.91 -11.43
C SER A 17 -5.64 -9.47 -11.69
N ALA A 18 -4.91 -8.84 -10.78
CA ALA A 18 -4.39 -7.49 -11.00
C ALA A 18 -3.29 -7.48 -12.05
N ARG A 19 -2.48 -8.54 -12.10
CA ARG A 19 -1.40 -8.70 -13.08
C ARG A 19 -1.92 -9.04 -14.48
N GLU A 20 -3.05 -9.73 -14.57
CA GLU A 20 -3.71 -10.06 -15.83
C GLU A 20 -4.56 -8.90 -16.36
N LEU A 21 -5.20 -8.12 -15.48
CA LEU A 21 -6.13 -7.05 -15.86
C LEU A 21 -5.47 -5.66 -15.95
N MET A 22 -4.33 -5.46 -15.29
CA MET A 22 -3.63 -4.17 -15.27
C MET A 22 -2.26 -4.25 -15.95
N GLU A 23 -1.93 -3.18 -16.66
CA GLU A 23 -0.61 -2.99 -17.25
C GLU A 23 0.46 -2.92 -16.15
N LYS A 24 1.62 -3.56 -16.37
CA LYS A 24 2.75 -3.54 -15.42
C LYS A 24 3.15 -2.14 -14.98
N GLU A 25 3.06 -1.17 -15.89
CA GLU A 25 3.36 0.24 -15.62
C GLU A 25 2.36 0.85 -14.62
N LYS A 26 1.06 0.58 -14.78
CA LYS A 26 0.03 1.03 -13.83
C LYS A 26 0.19 0.39 -12.45
N LEU A 27 0.56 -0.89 -12.38
CA LEU A 27 0.82 -1.57 -11.11
C LEU A 27 2.01 -0.97 -10.38
N ARG A 28 3.08 -0.63 -11.13
CA ARG A 28 4.26 0.02 -10.58
C ARG A 28 3.93 1.43 -10.09
N GLU A 29 3.20 2.22 -10.87
CA GLU A 29 2.80 3.56 -10.46
C GLU A 29 1.91 3.52 -9.21
N LEU A 30 0.93 2.61 -9.18
CA LEU A 30 0.07 2.38 -8.02
C LEU A 30 0.89 2.03 -6.76
N ALA A 31 1.91 1.17 -6.88
CA ALA A 31 2.80 0.82 -5.78
C ALA A 31 3.53 2.04 -5.22
N ILE A 32 4.07 2.89 -6.09
CA ILE A 32 4.78 4.12 -5.71
C ILE A 32 3.84 5.09 -5.01
N VAL A 33 2.66 5.34 -5.60
CA VAL A 33 1.66 6.26 -5.04
C VAL A 33 1.16 5.79 -3.67
N LEU A 34 0.95 4.48 -3.50
CA LEU A 34 0.57 3.91 -2.21
C LEU A 34 1.70 4.05 -1.18
N PHE A 35 2.94 3.80 -1.56
CA PHE A 35 4.10 3.98 -0.69
C PHE A 35 4.26 5.44 -0.27
N GLU A 36 4.14 6.41 -1.18
CA GLU A 36 4.23 7.83 -0.85
C GLU A 36 3.11 8.27 0.11
N LYS A 37 1.88 7.82 -0.14
CA LYS A 37 0.74 8.07 0.77
C LYS A 37 0.98 7.47 2.15
N VAL A 38 1.53 6.26 2.20
CA VAL A 38 1.90 5.59 3.45
C VAL A 38 2.98 6.37 4.17
N LYS A 39 4.08 6.71 3.51
CA LYS A 39 5.20 7.47 4.09
C LYS A 39 4.74 8.83 4.62
N ALA A 40 3.93 9.56 3.86
CA ALA A 40 3.38 10.85 4.27
C ALA A 40 2.45 10.75 5.49
N ASN A 41 1.75 9.62 5.66
CA ASN A 41 0.93 9.36 6.85
C ASN A 41 1.73 8.71 7.99
N ALA A 42 2.84 8.01 7.69
CA ALA A 42 3.68 7.33 8.68
C ALA A 42 4.52 8.32 9.51
N SER A 43 4.82 9.51 8.98
CA SER A 43 5.35 10.62 9.79
C SER A 43 4.37 11.14 10.86
N ILE A 44 3.09 10.77 10.78
CA ILE A 44 2.09 11.09 11.80
C ILE A 44 2.01 9.90 12.76
N ASP A 45 2.60 10.06 13.95
CA ASP A 45 2.44 9.23 15.15
C ASP A 45 1.80 7.85 14.91
N TRP A 46 2.60 6.92 14.36
CA TRP A 46 2.18 5.51 14.19
C TRP A 46 1.83 4.84 15.53
N THR A 47 2.23 5.47 16.63
CA THR A 47 1.82 5.22 18.02
C THR A 47 0.29 5.14 18.17
N ILE A 48 -0.49 5.83 17.32
CA ILE A 48 -1.96 5.75 17.28
C ILE A 48 -2.41 4.73 16.22
N LYS A 49 -2.11 3.45 16.49
CA LYS A 49 -2.32 2.28 15.61
C LYS A 49 -3.69 2.20 14.91
N GLU A 50 -4.78 2.55 15.56
CA GLU A 50 -6.13 2.35 15.00
C GLU A 50 -6.60 3.48 14.07
N SER A 51 -6.39 4.74 14.46
CA SER A 51 -6.88 5.90 13.71
C SER A 51 -6.12 6.09 12.39
N VAL A 52 -4.81 5.88 12.41
CA VAL A 52 -3.95 5.95 11.22
C VAL A 52 -4.26 4.80 10.26
N LYS A 53 -4.44 3.58 10.77
CA LYS A 53 -4.83 2.40 9.97
C LYS A 53 -6.19 2.57 9.31
N ALA A 54 -7.17 3.14 10.00
CA ALA A 54 -8.48 3.44 9.43
C ALA A 54 -8.39 4.47 8.29
N LYS A 55 -7.64 5.56 8.49
CA LYS A 55 -7.41 6.58 7.45
C LYS A 55 -6.68 5.99 6.24
N LEU A 56 -5.60 5.25 6.47
CA LEU A 56 -4.84 4.55 5.43
C LEU A 56 -5.71 3.59 4.64
N LYS A 57 -6.54 2.78 5.32
CA LYS A 57 -7.46 1.86 4.65
C LYS A 57 -8.39 2.57 3.67
N VAL A 58 -8.92 3.74 4.05
CA VAL A 58 -9.77 4.56 3.17
C VAL A 58 -8.97 5.10 1.98
N ILE A 59 -7.76 5.62 2.22
CA ILE A 59 -6.87 6.17 1.19
C ILE A 59 -6.47 5.08 0.18
N VAL A 60 -6.06 3.91 0.66
CA VAL A 60 -5.65 2.76 -0.16
C VAL A 60 -6.81 2.29 -1.01
N LYS A 61 -7.99 2.08 -0.42
CA LYS A 61 -9.21 1.72 -1.18
C LYS A 61 -9.54 2.74 -2.26
N ARG A 62 -9.52 4.04 -1.95
CA ARG A 62 -9.78 5.10 -2.93
C ARG A 62 -8.76 5.07 -4.07
N THR A 63 -7.48 4.87 -3.75
CA THR A 63 -6.40 4.83 -4.75
C THR A 63 -6.54 3.61 -5.65
N LEU A 64 -6.75 2.41 -5.10
CA LEU A 64 -7.02 1.20 -5.88
C LEU A 64 -8.18 1.39 -6.85
N ARG A 65 -9.27 2.02 -6.41
CA ARG A 65 -10.44 2.29 -7.25
C ARG A 65 -10.13 3.28 -8.38
N GLN A 66 -9.35 4.32 -8.11
CA GLN A 66 -8.96 5.31 -9.13
C GLN A 66 -8.11 4.68 -10.25
N TYR A 67 -7.28 3.70 -9.91
CA TYR A 67 -6.42 2.98 -10.85
C TYR A 67 -7.14 1.84 -11.59
N GLY A 68 -8.43 1.60 -11.32
CA GLY A 68 -9.20 0.53 -11.97
C GLY A 68 -8.95 -0.86 -11.40
N TYR A 69 -8.44 -0.97 -10.17
CA TYR A 69 -8.22 -2.25 -9.52
C TYR A 69 -9.54 -3.00 -9.31
N PRO A 70 -9.61 -4.32 -9.60
CA PRO A 70 -10.84 -5.09 -9.49
C PRO A 70 -11.39 -5.11 -8.05
N PRO A 71 -12.71 -4.88 -7.85
CA PRO A 71 -13.32 -4.78 -6.54
C PRO A 71 -13.22 -6.08 -5.72
N ASP A 72 -13.27 -7.24 -6.37
CA ASP A 72 -13.07 -8.57 -5.74
C ASP A 72 -11.76 -8.66 -4.97
N MET A 73 -10.68 -8.13 -5.56
CA MET A 73 -9.33 -8.21 -5.01
C MET A 73 -8.92 -6.96 -4.25
N GLN A 74 -9.74 -5.92 -4.28
CA GLN A 74 -9.46 -4.64 -3.63
C GLN A 74 -9.30 -4.81 -2.12
N LYS A 75 -10.07 -5.71 -1.50
CA LYS A 75 -9.97 -6.02 -0.07
C LYS A 75 -8.61 -6.64 0.25
N LEU A 76 -8.22 -7.68 -0.49
CA LEU A 76 -6.95 -8.37 -0.31
C LEU A 76 -5.76 -7.41 -0.53
N ALA A 77 -5.76 -6.66 -1.63
CA ALA A 77 -4.72 -5.67 -1.92
C ALA A 77 -4.62 -4.59 -0.83
N THR A 78 -5.77 -4.14 -0.29
CA THR A 78 -5.79 -3.18 0.82
C THR A 78 -5.15 -3.77 2.07
N GLU A 79 -5.47 -5.01 2.43
CA GLU A 79 -4.91 -5.67 3.61
C GLU A 79 -3.40 -5.90 3.46
N THR A 80 -2.94 -6.34 2.29
CA THR A 80 -1.51 -6.54 2.02
C THR A 80 -0.74 -5.22 2.11
N VAL A 81 -1.26 -4.15 1.51
CA VAL A 81 -0.67 -2.80 1.57
C VAL A 81 -0.61 -2.28 3.01
N LEU A 82 -1.67 -2.46 3.79
CA LEU A 82 -1.68 -2.06 5.20
C LEU A 82 -0.65 -2.82 6.02
N LYS A 83 -0.46 -4.12 5.74
CA LYS A 83 0.56 -4.92 6.42
C LYS A 83 1.98 -4.48 6.06
N GLN A 84 2.25 -4.17 4.80
CA GLN A 84 3.54 -3.60 4.38
C GLN A 84 3.77 -2.22 5.02
N ALA A 85 2.75 -1.37 5.07
CA ALA A 85 2.83 -0.08 5.75
C ALA A 85 3.19 -0.21 7.24
N GLU A 86 2.62 -1.22 7.92
CA GLU A 86 2.89 -1.51 9.33
C GLU A 86 4.33 -1.94 9.56
N LEU A 87 4.88 -2.81 8.70
CA LEU A 87 6.29 -3.23 8.76
C LEU A 87 7.25 -2.05 8.57
N ILE A 88 6.94 -1.14 7.64
CA ILE A 88 7.77 0.02 7.33
C ILE A 88 7.74 1.02 8.47
N ALA A 89 6.56 1.30 9.00
CA ALA A 89 6.42 2.21 10.13
C ALA A 89 7.11 1.65 11.37
N GLU A 90 7.02 0.34 11.62
CA GLU A 90 7.77 -0.32 12.68
C GLU A 90 9.29 -0.21 12.45
N GLU A 91 9.78 -0.45 11.23
CA GLU A 91 11.21 -0.30 10.90
C GLU A 91 11.70 1.15 11.08
N ILE A 92 10.89 2.15 10.72
CA ILE A 92 11.21 3.58 10.90
C ILE A 92 11.24 3.94 12.38
N THR A 93 10.26 3.47 13.16
CA THR A 93 10.13 3.79 14.60
C THR A 93 11.19 3.06 15.44
N HIS A 94 11.65 1.88 15.01
CA HIS A 94 12.66 1.10 15.72
C HIS A 94 14.11 1.51 15.39
N ARG A 95 14.31 2.47 14.46
CA ARG A 95 15.61 3.04 14.11
C ARG A 95 16.00 4.27 14.94
N GLU A 96 15.23 4.60 15.99
CA GLU A 96 15.53 5.70 16.94
C GLU A 96 16.33 5.24 18.16
#